data_AF-A0A378MRC8-F1
#
_entry.id   AF-A0A378MRC8-F1
#
_cell.length_a   1.000
_cell.length_b   1.000
_cell.length_c   1.000
_cell.angle_alpha   90.00
_cell.angle_beta   90.00
_cell.angle_gamma   90.00
#
_symmetry.space_group_name_H-M   'P 1'
#
loop_
_entity.id
_entity.type
_entity.pdbx_description
1 polymer ?
#
loop_
_entity_poly.entity_id
_entity_poly.type
_entity_poly.pdbx_seq_one_letter_code
_entity_poly.pdbx_strand_id
1 'polypeptide(L)'
;MQRFGETDIWYKSYIVPNDTLVEYKLAPDVPTLPVDENTQRRALLATAQADPLNKTAYFEKIGQNIHNTDKFNYASLLKLPNAPTQSFLTEAPNIAKGKLQQLIFESATLGNKRRLFVYLPDGFSAEKKLCGSLFI
;
A
#
# COMPACT_ATOMS: atom_id res chain seq x y z
N MET A 1 23.31 0.71 2.33
CA MET A 1 23.72 -0.68 2.01
C MET A 1 25.24 -0.70 1.95
N GLN A 2 25.87 -1.87 1.87
CA GLN A 2 27.32 -1.98 1.67
C GLN A 2 27.59 -2.48 0.24
N ARG A 3 28.59 -1.88 -0.41
CA ARG A 3 29.08 -2.32 -1.73
C ARG A 3 29.96 -3.56 -1.56
N PHE A 4 29.80 -4.55 -2.43
CA PHE A 4 30.59 -5.78 -2.41
C PHE A 4 31.91 -5.58 -3.16
N GLY A 5 32.96 -5.22 -2.43
CA GLY A 5 34.26 -4.88 -3.02
C GLY A 5 34.13 -3.77 -4.08
N GLU A 6 34.74 -3.99 -5.24
CA GLU A 6 34.69 -3.06 -6.38
C GLU A 6 33.59 -3.39 -7.40
N THR A 7 32.64 -4.27 -7.05
CA THR A 7 31.53 -4.63 -7.95
C THR A 7 30.40 -3.60 -7.94
N ASP A 8 29.43 -3.73 -8.83
CA ASP A 8 28.18 -2.97 -8.80
C ASP A 8 27.13 -3.59 -7.85
N ILE A 9 27.50 -4.63 -7.10
CA ILE A 9 26.59 -5.32 -6.19
C ILE A 9 26.56 -4.60 -4.84
N TRP A 10 25.34 -4.28 -4.39
CA TRP A 10 25.06 -3.74 -3.07
C TRP A 10 24.23 -4.72 -2.26
N TYR A 11 24.58 -4.91 -0.99
CA TYR A 11 23.87 -5.83 -0.11
C TYR A 11 23.65 -5.23 1.28
N LYS A 12 22.63 -5.77 1.95
CA LYS A 12 22.38 -5.57 3.38
C LYS A 12 21.56 -6.74 3.90
N SER A 13 21.91 -7.23 5.08
CA SER A 13 21.22 -8.35 5.72
C SER A 13 20.55 -7.88 7.00
N TYR A 14 19.40 -8.46 7.29
CA TYR A 14 18.63 -8.20 8.50
C TYR A 14 18.17 -9.54 9.08
N ILE A 15 18.11 -9.63 10.41
CA ILE A 15 17.45 -10.72 11.11
C ILE A 15 16.03 -10.25 11.40
N VAL A 16 15.05 -11.02 10.96
CA VAL A 16 13.62 -10.72 11.11
C VAL A 16 12.88 -11.96 11.63
N PRO A 17 11.71 -11.81 12.27
CA PRO A 17 10.84 -12.93 12.63
C PRO A 17 10.53 -13.83 11.42
N ASN A 18 10.36 -15.14 11.64
CA ASN A 18 10.15 -16.11 10.55
C ASN A 18 8.78 -15.99 9.86
N ASP A 19 7.87 -15.20 10.42
CA ASP A 19 6.53 -14.89 9.95
C ASP A 19 6.41 -13.45 9.38
N THR A 20 7.54 -12.82 9.07
CA THR A 20 7.56 -11.44 8.57
C THR A 20 6.77 -11.29 7.26
N LEU A 21 5.84 -10.34 7.27
CA LEU A 21 5.19 -9.75 6.10
C LEU A 21 5.42 -8.24 6.15
N VAL A 22 6.15 -7.70 5.18
CA VAL A 22 6.53 -6.29 5.18
C VAL A 22 6.67 -5.75 3.76
N GLU A 23 6.31 -4.48 3.59
CA GLU A 23 6.62 -3.73 2.38
C GLU A 23 7.95 -2.96 2.54
N TYR A 24 8.69 -2.81 1.45
CA TYR A 24 9.93 -2.04 1.46
C TYR A 24 10.17 -1.33 0.14
N LYS A 25 11.07 -0.34 0.19
CA LYS A 25 11.64 0.36 -0.97
C LYS A 25 13.15 0.48 -0.79
N LEU A 26 13.86 0.61 -1.89
CA LEU A 26 15.29 0.88 -1.95
C LEU A 26 15.49 2.31 -2.44
N ALA A 27 16.37 3.07 -1.78
CA ALA A 27 16.74 4.40 -2.21
C ALA A 27 18.17 4.34 -2.79
N PRO A 28 18.33 4.13 -4.11
CA PRO A 28 19.63 4.30 -4.74
C PRO A 28 20.03 5.78 -4.71
N ASP A 29 21.32 6.06 -4.63
CA ASP A 29 21.89 7.40 -4.85
C ASP A 29 21.31 8.51 -3.95
N VAL A 30 21.16 8.22 -2.65
CA VAL A 30 20.72 9.23 -1.66
C VAL A 30 21.76 10.35 -1.57
N PRO A 31 21.42 11.61 -1.89
CA PRO A 31 22.37 12.71 -1.80
C PRO A 31 22.72 12.99 -0.34
N THR A 32 23.98 13.27 -0.03
CA THR A 32 24.37 13.79 1.29
C THR A 32 24.27 15.31 1.25
N LEU A 33 23.26 15.86 1.92
CA LEU A 33 22.99 17.30 1.91
C LEU A 33 23.42 17.91 3.26
N PRO A 34 23.95 19.15 3.29
CA PRO A 34 24.28 19.86 4.53
C PRO A 34 23.02 20.45 5.17
N VAL A 35 22.05 19.59 5.52
CA VAL A 35 20.72 19.94 6.03
C VAL A 35 20.41 19.15 7.30
N ASP A 36 19.33 19.50 7.99
CA ASP A 36 18.88 18.74 9.17
C ASP A 36 18.41 17.32 8.83
N GLU A 37 18.36 16.46 9.83
CA GLU A 37 18.02 15.05 9.68
C GLU A 37 16.64 14.80 9.05
N ASN A 38 15.63 15.64 9.33
CA ASN A 38 14.31 15.48 8.74
C ASN A 38 14.33 15.82 7.25
N THR A 39 15.06 16.86 6.88
CA THR A 39 15.25 17.23 5.46
C THR A 39 16.05 16.14 4.72
N GLN A 40 17.11 15.61 5.33
CA GLN A 40 17.87 14.49 4.78
C GLN A 40 16.99 13.24 4.62
N ARG A 41 16.14 12.94 5.60
CA ARG A 41 15.17 11.84 5.54
C ARG A 41 14.16 12.04 4.40
N ARG A 42 13.66 13.26 4.18
CA ARG A 42 12.78 13.56 3.03
C ARG A 42 13.50 13.33 1.70
N ALA A 43 14.76 13.76 1.57
CA ALA A 43 15.55 13.52 0.37
C ALA A 43 15.73 12.02 0.09
N LEU A 44 16.02 11.22 1.12
CA LEU A 44 16.05 9.76 1.02
C LEU A 44 14.72 9.20 0.52
N LEU A 45 13.59 9.57 1.14
CA LEU A 45 12.27 9.09 0.76
C LEU A 45 11.88 9.48 -0.67
N ALA A 46 12.30 10.66 -1.13
CA ALA A 46 12.05 11.12 -2.50
C ALA A 46 12.75 10.26 -3.57
N THR A 47 13.87 9.62 -3.21
CA THR A 47 14.61 8.71 -4.10
C THR A 47 14.22 7.23 -3.92
N ALA A 48 13.39 6.92 -2.93
CA ALA A 48 12.99 5.55 -2.63
C ALA A 48 12.08 4.98 -3.73
N GLN A 49 12.48 3.86 -4.31
CA GLN A 49 11.80 3.16 -5.39
C GLN A 49 11.60 1.68 -5.02
N ALA A 50 10.62 1.04 -5.64
CA ALA A 50 10.47 -0.41 -5.55
C ALA A 50 11.74 -1.14 -6.01
N ASP A 51 12.00 -2.30 -5.42
CA ASP A 51 13.05 -3.20 -5.86
C ASP A 51 12.70 -3.75 -7.25
N PRO A 52 13.49 -3.44 -8.30
CA PRO A 52 13.22 -3.88 -9.66
C PRO A 52 13.32 -5.41 -9.85
N LEU A 53 13.96 -6.13 -8.91
CA LEU A 53 14.10 -7.58 -8.96
C LEU A 53 12.98 -8.31 -8.21
N ASN A 54 12.24 -7.62 -7.35
CA ASN A 54 11.10 -8.21 -6.65
C ASN A 54 9.87 -8.24 -7.57
N LYS A 55 9.40 -9.45 -7.88
CA LYS A 55 8.22 -9.68 -8.75
C LYS A 55 6.89 -9.47 -8.03
N THR A 56 6.90 -9.22 -6.73
CA THR A 56 5.71 -9.00 -5.90
C THR A 56 5.62 -7.53 -5.50
N ALA A 57 4.80 -6.79 -6.24
CA ALA A 57 4.51 -5.39 -5.96
C ALA A 57 3.32 -5.26 -5.00
N TYR A 58 3.38 -4.25 -4.13
CA TYR A 58 2.28 -3.78 -3.30
C TYR A 58 1.87 -2.36 -3.74
N PHE A 59 0.57 -2.18 -3.98
CA PHE A 59 -0.01 -0.92 -4.44
C PHE A 59 -0.94 -0.35 -3.38
N GLU A 60 -0.79 0.94 -3.08
CA GLU A 60 -1.62 1.62 -2.08
C GLU A 60 -3.02 1.96 -2.60
N LYS A 61 -3.17 2.16 -3.92
CA LYS A 61 -4.43 2.64 -4.52
C LYS A 61 -5.05 1.60 -5.44
N ILE A 62 -6.38 1.52 -5.38
CA ILE A 62 -7.18 0.68 -6.29
C ILE A 62 -6.93 1.08 -7.74
N GLY A 63 -6.74 0.08 -8.60
CA GLY A 63 -6.52 0.25 -10.04
C GLY A 63 -5.07 0.47 -10.44
N GLN A 64 -4.14 0.61 -9.48
CA GLN A 64 -2.72 0.60 -9.75
C GLN A 64 -2.21 -0.80 -10.11
N ASN A 65 -1.25 -0.85 -11.01
CA ASN A 65 -0.50 -2.03 -11.41
C ASN A 65 0.87 -1.61 -11.96
N ILE A 66 1.70 -2.60 -12.29
CA ILE A 66 3.09 -2.40 -12.75
C ILE A 66 3.20 -1.63 -14.07
N HIS A 67 2.13 -1.61 -14.89
CA HIS A 67 2.12 -0.97 -16.20
C HIS A 67 1.64 0.48 -16.15
N ASN A 68 0.87 0.88 -15.13
CA ASN A 68 0.28 2.21 -15.04
C ASN A 68 0.77 3.03 -13.83
N THR A 69 1.72 2.48 -13.05
CA THR A 69 2.26 3.12 -11.85
C THR A 69 3.78 3.09 -11.93
N ASP A 70 4.42 4.25 -11.77
CA ASP A 70 5.88 4.33 -11.76
C ASP A 70 6.48 3.67 -10.51
N LYS A 71 7.76 3.31 -10.61
CA LYS A 71 8.53 2.60 -9.56
C LYS A 71 8.63 3.34 -8.22
N PHE A 72 8.36 4.64 -8.18
CA PHE A 72 8.39 5.42 -6.93
C PHE A 72 7.04 5.35 -6.21
N ASN A 73 5.96 5.03 -6.93
CA ASN A 73 4.58 5.06 -6.46
C ASN A 73 3.99 3.68 -6.08
N TYR A 74 4.82 2.65 -5.95
CA TYR A 74 4.47 1.37 -5.33
C TYR A 74 5.66 0.79 -4.56
N ALA A 75 5.42 -0.20 -3.70
CA ALA A 75 6.45 -0.84 -2.87
C ALA A 75 6.66 -2.31 -3.27
N SER A 76 7.76 -2.90 -2.81
CA SER A 76 8.07 -4.32 -2.98
C SER A 76 7.66 -5.07 -1.72
N LEU A 77 7.05 -6.25 -1.88
CA LEU A 77 6.56 -7.03 -0.76
C LEU A 77 7.53 -8.18 -0.42
N LEU A 78 7.88 -8.31 0.86
CA LEU A 78 8.54 -9.48 1.42
C LEU A 78 7.50 -10.26 2.24
N LYS A 79 7.23 -11.50 1.84
CA LYS A 79 6.36 -12.43 2.57
C LYS A 79 7.12 -13.72 2.84
N LEU A 80 7.42 -13.99 4.10
CA LEU A 80 8.05 -15.24 4.51
C LEU A 80 7.05 -16.42 4.55
N PRO A 81 7.51 -17.68 4.50
CA PRO A 81 6.62 -18.84 4.42
C PRO A 81 5.63 -18.97 5.59
N ASN A 82 6.03 -18.56 6.79
CA ASN A 82 5.18 -18.62 7.99
C ASN A 82 4.37 -17.34 8.22
N ALA A 83 4.39 -16.39 7.28
CA ALA A 83 3.67 -15.14 7.44
C ALA A 83 2.16 -15.40 7.64
N PRO A 84 1.51 -14.65 8.55
CA PRO A 84 0.12 -14.87 8.88
C PRO A 84 -0.77 -14.73 7.64
N THR A 85 -1.71 -15.64 7.50
CA THR A 85 -2.72 -15.54 6.44
C THR A 85 -3.68 -14.42 6.78
N GLN A 86 -3.80 -13.44 5.88
CA GLN A 86 -4.78 -12.37 5.98
C GLN A 86 -6.12 -12.89 5.44
N SER A 87 -6.87 -13.61 6.29
CA SER A 87 -8.12 -14.28 5.91
C SER A 87 -9.14 -13.32 5.30
N PHE A 88 -9.18 -12.06 5.73
CA PHE A 88 -10.03 -11.00 5.19
C PHE A 88 -9.66 -10.55 3.76
N LEU A 89 -8.45 -10.87 3.27
CA LEU A 89 -8.04 -10.64 1.89
C LEU A 89 -8.30 -11.84 0.98
N THR A 90 -8.65 -12.99 1.56
CA THR A 90 -8.97 -14.19 0.80
C THR A 90 -10.47 -14.26 0.59
N GLU A 91 -10.90 -14.45 -0.65
CA GLU A 91 -12.32 -14.61 -0.94
C GLU A 91 -12.81 -15.93 -0.34
N ALA A 92 -13.73 -15.83 0.63
CA ALA A 92 -14.34 -17.01 1.21
C ALA A 92 -15.41 -17.58 0.27
N PRO A 93 -15.37 -18.88 -0.06
CA PRO A 93 -16.39 -19.50 -0.87
C PRO A 93 -17.74 -19.45 -0.14
N ASN A 94 -18.82 -19.24 -0.89
CA ASN A 94 -20.21 -19.31 -0.39
C ASN A 94 -20.61 -18.25 0.64
N ILE A 95 -19.92 -17.10 0.73
CA ILE A 95 -20.40 -15.95 1.50
C ILE A 95 -21.25 -15.04 0.63
N ALA A 96 -22.38 -14.58 1.17
CA ALA A 96 -23.26 -13.62 0.54
C ALA A 96 -22.53 -12.29 0.30
N LYS A 97 -22.50 -11.84 -0.96
CA LYS A 97 -21.72 -10.64 -1.36
C LYS A 97 -22.60 -9.41 -1.34
N GLY A 98 -22.16 -8.42 -0.58
CA GLY A 98 -22.66 -7.06 -0.70
C GLY A 98 -22.28 -6.38 -2.02
N LYS A 99 -22.69 -5.12 -2.17
CA LYS A 99 -22.39 -4.26 -3.32
C LYS A 99 -21.59 -3.05 -2.86
N LEU A 100 -20.49 -2.77 -3.54
CA LEU A 100 -19.76 -1.52 -3.37
C LEU A 100 -20.31 -0.48 -4.35
N GLN A 101 -20.82 0.64 -3.84
CA GLN A 101 -21.33 1.74 -4.65
C GLN A 101 -20.36 2.92 -4.58
N GLN A 102 -19.99 3.46 -5.74
CA GLN A 102 -19.24 4.71 -5.83
C GLN A 102 -20.23 5.86 -6.06
N LEU A 103 -20.10 6.93 -5.30
CA LEU A 103 -20.90 8.14 -5.45
C LEU A 103 -20.06 9.40 -5.35
N ILE A 104 -20.53 10.49 -5.94
CA ILE A 104 -19.91 11.81 -5.84
C ILE A 104 -20.75 12.65 -4.88
N PHE A 105 -20.14 13.09 -3.80
CA PHE A 105 -20.75 13.98 -2.81
C PHE A 105 -20.30 15.42 -3.08
N GLU A 106 -21.27 16.31 -3.23
CA GLU A 106 -21.03 17.75 -3.37
C GLU A 106 -21.27 18.43 -2.02
N SER A 107 -20.22 19.02 -1.44
CA SER A 107 -20.29 19.71 -0.16
C SER A 107 -20.51 21.21 -0.37
N ALA A 108 -21.69 21.70 -0.01
CA ALA A 108 -21.97 23.13 -0.04
C ALA A 108 -21.08 23.92 0.93
N THR A 109 -20.85 23.38 2.15
CA THR A 109 -20.00 24.02 3.17
C THR A 109 -18.54 24.14 2.74
N LEU A 110 -18.01 23.13 2.06
CA LEU A 110 -16.59 23.07 1.66
C LEU A 110 -16.36 23.47 0.20
N GLY A 111 -17.43 23.78 -0.55
CA GLY A 111 -17.36 24.19 -1.96
C GLY A 111 -16.67 23.19 -2.88
N ASN A 112 -16.71 21.89 -2.56
CA ASN A 112 -15.97 20.86 -3.31
C ASN A 112 -16.79 19.59 -3.57
N LYS A 113 -16.32 18.79 -4.55
CA LYS A 113 -16.85 17.47 -4.87
C LYS A 113 -15.85 16.40 -4.46
N ARG A 114 -16.31 15.32 -3.84
CA ARG A 114 -15.47 14.19 -3.45
C ARG A 114 -16.12 12.87 -3.79
N ARG A 115 -15.29 11.87 -4.04
CA ARG A 115 -15.73 10.49 -4.25
C ARG A 115 -15.94 9.82 -2.89
N LEU A 116 -17.06 9.13 -2.74
CA LEU A 116 -17.34 8.25 -1.61
C LEU A 116 -17.58 6.83 -2.12
N PHE A 117 -17.23 5.87 -1.29
CA PHE A 117 -17.54 4.46 -1.51
C PHE A 117 -18.41 3.96 -0.37
N VAL A 118 -19.52 3.31 -0.70
CA VAL A 118 -20.47 2.77 0.27
C VAL A 118 -20.60 1.28 0.02
N TYR A 119 -20.25 0.47 1.02
CA TYR A 119 -20.51 -0.97 0.99
C TYR A 119 -21.90 -1.24 1.55
N LEU A 120 -22.74 -1.87 0.74
CA LEU A 120 -24.06 -2.34 1.13
C LEU A 120 -23.98 -3.86 1.33
N PRO A 121 -24.22 -4.39 2.54
CA PRO A 121 -24.21 -5.84 2.76
C PRO A 121 -25.30 -6.54 1.94
N ASP A 122 -25.20 -7.86 1.79
CA ASP A 122 -26.24 -8.63 1.11
C ASP A 122 -27.60 -8.49 1.83
N GLY A 123 -28.69 -8.41 1.06
CA GLY A 123 -30.03 -8.19 1.58
C GLY A 123 -30.27 -6.81 2.22
N PHE A 124 -29.35 -5.85 2.04
CA PHE A 124 -29.53 -4.47 2.52
C PHE A 124 -30.80 -3.84 1.95
N SER A 125 -31.60 -3.24 2.82
CA SER A 125 -32.77 -2.42 2.48
C SER A 125 -32.77 -1.16 3.35
N ALA A 126 -32.93 0.00 2.72
CA ALA A 126 -32.99 1.29 3.40
C ALA A 126 -34.19 1.41 4.37
N GLU A 127 -35.19 0.55 4.22
CA GLU A 127 -36.40 0.55 5.05
C GLU A 127 -36.20 -0.24 6.37
N LYS A 128 -35.16 -1.08 6.46
CA LYS A 128 -34.84 -1.82 7.69
C LYS A 128 -34.04 -0.93 8.64
N LYS A 129 -34.67 -0.48 9.73
CA LYS A 129 -34.13 0.44 10.75
C LYS A 129 -32.86 -0.02 11.50
N LEU A 130 -32.33 -1.22 11.29
CA LEU A 130 -31.30 -1.84 12.14
C LEU A 130 -29.91 -1.97 11.50
N CYS A 131 -29.62 -1.27 10.41
CA CYS A 131 -28.26 -1.26 9.85
C CYS A 131 -27.40 -0.17 10.51
N GLY A 132 -26.44 -0.59 11.34
CA GLY A 132 -25.39 0.31 11.83
C GLY A 132 -24.51 0.80 10.68
N SER A 133 -24.10 2.07 10.75
CA SER A 133 -23.19 2.68 9.77
C SER A 133 -21.79 2.79 10.37
N LEU A 134 -20.76 2.38 9.63
CA LEU A 134 -19.36 2.52 10.00
C LEU A 134 -18.67 3.42 8.98
N PHE A 135 -17.98 4.45 9.46
CA PHE A 135 -17.13 5.33 8.66
C PHE A 135 -15.67 4.99 8.94
N ILE A 136 -14.92 4.62 7.89
CA ILE A 136 -13.49 4.27 7.92
C ILE A 136 -12.74 5.30 7.08
#